data_AF-A0A2E0S013-F1
#
_entry.id   AF-A0A2E0S013-F1
#
_cell.length_a   1.000
_cell.length_b   1.000
_cell.length_c   1.000
_cell.angle_alpha   90.00
_cell.angle_beta   90.00
_cell.angle_gamma   90.00
#
_symmetry.space_group_name_H-M   'P 1'
#
loop_
_entity.id
_entity.type
_entity.pdbx_description
1 polymer ?
#
loop_
_entity_poly.entity_id
_entity_poly.type
_entity_poly.pdbx_seq_one_letter_code
_entity_poly.pdbx_strand_id
1 'polypeptide(L)'
;MDRTDILSWTSDFPAKPGVYLFYSQDFPIYIGKAVNLRSRIRSYTDPRSPRIQQMVQKADRIDISITNTETQALLLEANLIK
;
A
#
# COMPACT_ATOMS: atom_id res chain seq x y z
N MET A 1 9.81 8.09 1.29
CA MET A 1 9.26 8.18 -0.08
C MET A 1 8.65 9.54 -0.34
N ASP A 2 8.79 10.08 -1.55
CA ASP A 2 8.11 11.29 -2.01
C ASP A 2 6.95 11.00 -2.99
N ARG A 3 6.33 12.06 -3.54
CA ARG A 3 5.21 11.96 -4.49
C ARG A 3 5.62 11.30 -5.81
N THR A 4 6.80 11.63 -6.32
CA THR A 4 7.30 11.16 -7.62
C THR A 4 7.58 9.67 -7.56
N ASP A 5 8.16 9.21 -6.45
CA ASP A 5 8.40 7.79 -6.17
C ASP A 5 7.11 6.96 -6.27
N ILE A 6 6.04 7.39 -5.57
CA ILE A 6 4.75 6.70 -5.56
C ILE A 6 4.14 6.62 -6.97
N LEU A 7 4.21 7.71 -7.73
CA LEU A 7 3.66 7.74 -9.09
C LEU A 7 4.45 6.83 -10.03
N SER A 8 5.77 6.83 -9.92
CA SER A 8 6.66 5.96 -10.69
C SER A 8 6.33 4.48 -10.43
N TRP A 9 6.19 4.09 -9.16
CA TRP A 9 5.96 2.70 -8.77
C TRP A 9 4.56 2.19 -9.12
N THR A 10 3.56 3.06 -8.94
CA THR A 10 2.17 2.69 -9.24
C THR A 10 1.82 2.76 -10.72
N SER A 11 2.77 3.05 -11.61
CA SER A 11 2.56 3.06 -13.07
C SER A 11 2.06 1.70 -13.55
N ASP A 12 2.70 0.62 -13.11
CA ASP A 12 2.42 -0.75 -13.55
C ASP A 12 1.53 -1.56 -12.59
N PHE A 13 1.21 -1.00 -11.42
CA PHE A 13 0.41 -1.73 -10.43
C PHE A 13 -0.99 -2.04 -10.95
N PRO A 14 -1.58 -3.22 -10.68
CA PRO A 14 -2.87 -3.60 -11.24
C PRO A 14 -4.04 -2.86 -10.58
N ALA A 15 -5.10 -2.65 -11.37
CA ALA A 15 -6.40 -2.23 -10.86
C ALA A 15 -7.20 -3.45 -10.35
N LYS A 16 -6.66 -4.16 -9.35
CA LYS A 16 -7.22 -5.39 -8.77
C LYS A 16 -7.32 -5.30 -7.24
N PRO A 17 -8.16 -6.12 -6.59
CA PRO A 17 -8.15 -6.23 -5.14
C PRO A 17 -6.86 -6.87 -4.64
N GLY A 18 -6.49 -6.57 -3.40
CA GLY A 18 -5.30 -7.12 -2.78
C GLY A 18 -4.88 -6.39 -1.51
N VAL A 19 -3.72 -6.76 -1.00
CA VAL A 19 -3.05 -6.14 0.16
C VAL A 19 -1.82 -5.39 -0.33
N TYR A 20 -1.55 -4.24 0.28
CA TYR A 20 -0.33 -3.47 0.09
C TYR A 20 0.37 -3.25 1.43
N LEU A 21 1.70 -3.22 1.37
CA LEU A 21 2.55 -3.08 2.53
C LEU A 21 3.57 -1.99 2.25
N PHE A 22 3.61 -0.94 3.08
CA PHE A 22 4.72 -0.02 3.10
C PHE A 22 5.78 -0.54 4.07
N TYR A 23 7.02 -0.56 3.61
CA TYR A 23 8.18 -1.00 4.36
C TYR A 23 9.08 0.18 4.67
N SER A 24 9.79 0.06 5.79
CA SER A 24 11.00 0.81 6.06
C SER A 24 12.07 -0.21 6.41
N GLN A 25 13.16 -0.21 5.66
CA GLN A 25 14.16 -1.27 5.65
C GLN A 25 13.46 -2.61 5.35
N ASP A 26 13.63 -3.60 6.22
CA ASP A 26 13.04 -4.93 6.02
C ASP A 26 11.71 -5.14 6.78
N PHE A 27 11.20 -4.10 7.45
CA PHE A 27 10.01 -4.21 8.30
C PHE A 27 8.78 -3.53 7.69
N PRO A 28 7.62 -4.20 7.65
CA PRO A 28 6.38 -3.56 7.25
C PRO A 28 5.96 -2.55 8.33
N ILE A 29 5.87 -1.28 7.95
CA ILE A 29 5.44 -0.18 8.83
C ILE A 29 3.97 0.18 8.66
N TYR A 30 3.35 -0.28 7.57
CA TYR A 30 1.93 -0.11 7.31
C TYR A 30 1.43 -1.22 6.40
N ILE A 31 0.30 -1.82 6.77
CA ILE A 31 -0.37 -2.86 5.98
C ILE A 31 -1.81 -2.39 5.77
N GLY A 32 -2.32 -2.56 4.55
CA GLY A 32 -3.73 -2.29 4.28
C GLY A 32 -4.25 -3.06 3.07
N LYS A 33 -5.56 -3.24 3.00
CA LYS A 33 -6.24 -3.81 1.82
C LYS A 33 -6.79 -2.74 0.87
N ALA A 34 -7.00 -3.14 -0.37
CA ALA A 34 -7.68 -2.34 -1.38
C ALA A 34 -8.57 -3.20 -2.29
N VAL A 35 -9.66 -2.63 -2.78
CA VAL A 35 -10.41 -3.17 -3.93
C VAL A 35 -9.73 -2.85 -5.26
N ASN A 36 -8.89 -1.81 -5.28
CA ASN A 36 -8.08 -1.38 -6.41
C ASN A 36 -6.72 -0.89 -5.88
N LEU A 37 -5.70 -1.74 -5.98
CA LEU A 37 -4.35 -1.46 -5.49
C LEU A 37 -3.75 -0.18 -6.09
N ARG A 38 -3.82 -0.01 -7.41
CA ARG A 38 -3.29 1.18 -8.10
C ARG A 38 -3.89 2.48 -7.54
N SER A 39 -5.21 2.58 -7.50
CA SER A 39 -5.91 3.78 -7.01
C SER A 39 -5.62 4.03 -5.53
N ARG A 40 -5.64 2.98 -4.72
CA ARG A 40 -5.40 3.09 -3.28
C ARG A 40 -4.00 3.60 -2.97
N ILE A 41 -2.98 3.04 -3.61
CA ILE A 41 -1.59 3.44 -3.34
C ILE A 41 -1.32 4.85 -3.89
N ARG A 42 -1.88 5.21 -5.05
CA ARG A 42 -1.82 6.60 -5.55
C ARG A 42 -2.44 7.61 -4.59
N SER A 43 -3.45 7.24 -3.81
CA SER A 43 -4.05 8.17 -2.84
C SER A 43 -3.06 8.64 -1.75
N TYR A 44 -1.94 7.94 -1.54
CA TYR A 44 -0.87 8.37 -0.63
C TYR A 44 -0.02 9.52 -1.19
N THR A 45 -0.19 9.93 -2.46
CA THR A 45 0.41 11.18 -2.98
C THR A 45 -0.24 12.43 -2.37
N ASP A 46 -1.45 12.27 -1.81
CA ASP A 46 -2.18 13.31 -1.08
C ASP A 46 -2.61 12.77 0.30
N PRO A 47 -1.68 12.70 1.27
CA PRO A 47 -1.93 12.09 2.57
C PRO A 47 -3.06 12.78 3.35
N ARG A 48 -4.04 11.99 3.81
CA ARG A 48 -5.20 12.51 4.56
C ARG A 48 -4.90 12.98 5.98
N SER A 49 -3.70 12.73 6.50
CA SER A 49 -3.31 13.16 7.83
C SER A 49 -1.79 13.25 7.99
N PRO A 50 -1.28 14.05 8.96
CA PRO A 50 0.15 14.13 9.25
C PRO A 50 0.79 12.78 9.58
N ARG A 51 0.05 11.89 10.27
CA ARG A 51 0.52 10.53 10.58
C ARG A 51 0.76 9.70 9.32
N ILE A 52 -0.15 9.78 8.34
CA ILE A 52 0.02 9.06 7.06
C ILE A 52 1.16 9.67 6.25
N GLN A 53 1.28 11.00 6.23
CA GLN A 53 2.39 11.68 5.58
C GLN A 53 3.74 11.22 6.14
N GLN A 54 3.88 11.15 7.47
CA GLN A 54 5.09 10.66 8.13
C GLN A 54 5.38 9.19 7.80
N MET A 55 4.35 8.34 7.76
CA MET A 55 4.49 6.94 7.36
C MET A 55 5.06 6.81 5.95
N VAL A 56 4.47 7.55 4.99
CA VAL A 56 4.92 7.55 3.58
C VAL A 56 6.35 8.08 3.46
N GLN A 57 6.71 9.13 4.20
CA GLN A 57 8.07 9.68 4.20
C GLN A 57 9.10 8.67 4.71
N LYS A 58 8.77 7.87 5.73
CA LYS A 58 9.63 6.81 6.25
C LYS A 58 9.72 5.59 5.35
N ALA A 59 8.70 5.36 4.53
CA ALA A 59 8.68 4.19 3.66
C ALA A 59 9.76 4.27 2.58
N ASP A 60 10.38 3.15 2.27
CA ASP A 60 11.36 2.97 1.21
C ASP A 60 11.00 1.85 0.23
N ARG A 61 10.01 0.99 0.57
CA ARG A 61 9.45 -0.05 -0.31
C ARG A 61 7.93 -0.19 -0.14
N ILE A 62 7.26 -0.61 -1.21
CA ILE A 62 5.83 -0.92 -1.29
C ILE A 62 5.73 -2.26 -1.98
N ASP A 63 5.24 -3.26 -1.27
CA ASP A 63 4.90 -4.55 -1.88
C ASP A 63 3.39 -4.71 -1.98
N ILE A 64 2.97 -5.55 -2.93
CA ILE A 64 1.56 -5.87 -3.15
C ILE A 64 1.37 -7.38 -3.27
N SER A 65 0.22 -7.86 -2.79
CA SER A 65 -0.27 -9.21 -3.07
C SER A 65 -1.68 -9.11 -3.64
N ILE A 66 -1.85 -9.56 -4.87
CA ILE A 66 -3.11 -9.50 -5.61
C ILE A 66 -4.01 -10.64 -5.14
N THR A 67 -5.30 -10.35 -4.93
CA THR A 67 -6.31 -11.37 -4.65
C THR A 67 -7.39 -11.36 -5.73
N ASN A 68 -8.27 -12.37 -5.72
CA ASN A 68 -9.39 -12.43 -6.67
C ASN A 68 -10.62 -11.68 -6.15
N THR A 69 -10.76 -11.55 -4.83
CA THR A 69 -11.90 -10.87 -4.19
C THR A 69 -11.46 -9.95 -3.05
N GLU A 70 -12.34 -9.02 -2.68
CA GLU A 70 -12.15 -8.17 -1.50
C GLU A 70 -12.09 -9.00 -0.22
N THR A 71 -12.93 -10.03 -0.09
CA THR A 71 -12.94 -10.92 1.08
C THR A 71 -11.60 -11.61 1.27
N GLN A 72 -10.97 -12.07 0.18
CA GLN A 72 -9.62 -12.63 0.25
C GLN A 72 -8.57 -11.60 0.68
N ALA A 73 -8.68 -10.35 0.19
CA ALA A 73 -7.78 -9.28 0.60
C ALA A 73 -7.92 -8.98 2.11
N LEU A 74 -9.15 -8.99 2.63
CA LEU A 74 -9.43 -8.83 4.07
C LEU A 74 -8.81 -9.95 4.90
N LEU A 75 -8.99 -11.21 4.50
CA LEU A 75 -8.42 -12.35 5.21
C LEU A 75 -6.89 -12.33 5.18
N LEU A 76 -6.29 -11.99 4.04
CA LEU A 76 -4.84 -11.88 3.90
C LEU A 76 -4.27 -10.75 4.75
N GLU A 77 -4.88 -9.56 4.72
CA GLU A 77 -4.49 -8.43 5.57
C GLU A 77 -4.53 -8.82 7.06
N ALA A 78 -5.64 -9.42 7.50
CA ALA A 78 -5.79 -9.86 8.88
C ALA A 78 -4.74 -10.90 9.31
N ASN A 79 -4.26 -11.73 8.39
CA ASN A 79 -3.17 -12.67 8.67
C ASN A 79 -1.79 -12.02 8.70
N LEU A 80 -1.58 -10.94 7.91
CA LEU A 80 -0.31 -10.22 7.87
C LEU A 80 -0.12 -9.22 9.02
N ILE A 81 -1.21 -8.81 9.68
CA ILE A 81 -1.18 -7.92 10.86
C ILE A 81 -0.89 -8.69 12.16
N LYS A 82 -1.18 -10.01 12.19
CA LYS A 82 -0.92 -10.87 13.35
C LYS A 82 0.57 -11.13 13.53
#